data_AF-A0A839TY76-F1
#
_entry.id   AF-A0A839TY76-F1
#
_cell.length_a   1.000
_cell.length_b   1.000
_cell.length_c   1.000
_cell.angle_alpha   90.00
_cell.angle_beta   90.00
_cell.angle_gamma   90.00
#
_symmetry.space_group_name_H-M   'P 1'
#
loop_
_entity.id
_entity.type
_entity.pdbx_description
1 polymer ?
#
loop_
_entity_poly.entity_id
_entity_poly.type
_entity_poly.pdbx_seq_one_letter_code
_entity_poly.pdbx_strand_id
1 'polypeptide(L)'
;MDLHLVQKDRSDPWVKGKSRELMVSVWYPSLPGGECKPAMYLQPAAAAHFSQSINPAVGIGPDQIDWTNVDTHACTGANVKTQAGERPVVLYSPGFAVSRQFGTVLFEELVSADMSLSR
;
A
#
# COMPACT_ATOMS: atom_id res chain seq x y z
N MET A 1 6.34 0.19 -3.91
CA MET A 1 6.07 0.81 -5.23
C MET A 1 4.57 0.78 -5.50
N ASP A 2 3.99 1.81 -6.11
CA ASP A 2 2.57 1.82 -6.50
C ASP A 2 2.42 1.64 -8.02
N LEU A 3 1.38 0.90 -8.42
CA LEU A 3 1.03 0.61 -9.81
C LEU A 3 -0.42 1.00 -10.07
N HIS A 4 -0.66 1.66 -11.20
CA HIS A 4 -2.01 1.88 -11.75
C HIS A 4 -2.24 0.88 -12.88
N LEU A 5 -3.15 -0.07 -12.64
CA LEU A 5 -3.47 -1.13 -13.59
C LEU A 5 -4.84 -0.87 -14.21
N VAL A 6 -4.90 -0.84 -15.53
CA VAL A 6 -6.14 -0.65 -16.29
C VAL A 6 -6.46 -1.93 -17.07
N GLN A 7 -7.60 -2.53 -16.78
CA GLN A 7 -8.09 -3.73 -17.45
C GLN A 7 -9.02 -3.33 -18.59
N LYS A 8 -8.43 -3.09 -19.77
CA LYS A 8 -9.13 -2.55 -20.94
C LYS A 8 -10.33 -3.41 -21.38
N ASP A 9 -10.22 -4.72 -21.24
CA ASP A 9 -11.23 -5.69 -21.70
C ASP A 9 -12.35 -5.93 -20.67
N ARG A 10 -12.34 -5.21 -19.53
CA ARG A 10 -13.39 -5.30 -18.51
C ARG A 10 -13.98 -3.91 -18.24
N SER A 11 -15.30 -3.81 -18.34
CA SER A 11 -16.02 -2.63 -17.87
C SER A 11 -15.96 -2.52 -16.34
N ASP A 12 -15.91 -1.31 -15.81
CA ASP A 12 -16.03 -1.10 -14.38
C ASP A 12 -17.44 -1.51 -13.89
N PRO A 13 -17.54 -2.35 -12.84
CA PRO A 13 -18.82 -2.86 -12.37
C PRO A 13 -19.71 -1.80 -11.71
N TRP A 14 -19.16 -0.64 -11.34
CA TRP A 14 -19.86 0.43 -10.62
C TRP A 14 -20.07 1.68 -11.47
N VAL A 15 -19.10 2.01 -12.33
CA VAL A 15 -19.11 3.21 -13.18
C VAL A 15 -19.29 2.84 -14.65
N LYS A 16 -20.52 3.04 -15.16
CA LYS A 16 -20.85 2.73 -16.56
C LYS A 16 -19.94 3.48 -17.54
N GLY A 17 -19.52 2.80 -18.61
CA GLY A 17 -18.72 3.37 -19.69
C GLY A 17 -17.23 3.59 -19.37
N LYS A 18 -16.75 3.12 -18.21
CA LYS A 18 -15.34 3.14 -17.84
C LYS A 18 -14.75 1.73 -17.87
N SER A 19 -13.45 1.63 -18.14
CA SER A 19 -12.70 0.39 -17.95
C SER A 19 -12.40 0.20 -16.47
N ARG A 20 -12.35 -1.05 -16.02
CA ARG A 20 -11.97 -1.38 -14.64
C ARG A 20 -10.52 -1.01 -14.40
N GLU A 21 -10.27 -0.27 -13.33
CA GLU A 21 -8.93 0.09 -12.87
C GLU A 21 -8.67 -0.34 -11.43
N LEU A 22 -7.40 -0.54 -11.10
CA LEU A 22 -6.92 -0.93 -9.78
C LEU A 22 -5.63 -0.18 -9.45
N MET A 23 -5.53 0.34 -8.24
CA MET A 23 -4.26 0.75 -7.64
C MET A 23 -3.70 -0.39 -6.80
N VAL A 24 -2.45 -0.76 -7.05
CA VAL A 24 -1.77 -1.86 -6.36
C VAL A 24 -0.49 -1.34 -5.73
N SER A 25 -0.24 -1.68 -4.46
CA SER A 25 1.03 -1.41 -3.80
C SER A 25 1.84 -2.71 -3.71
N VAL A 26 3.07 -2.67 -4.19
CA VAL A 26 4.01 -3.80 -4.19
C VAL A 26 5.03 -3.59 -3.08
N TRP A 27 5.10 -4.57 -2.18
CA TRP A 27 6.01 -4.66 -1.04
C TRP A 27 6.98 -5.82 -1.28
N TYR A 28 8.26 -5.61 -0.99
CA TYR A 28 9.29 -6.60 -1.23
C TYR A 28 10.50 -6.35 -0.33
N PRO A 29 11.29 -7.40 -0.03
CA PRO A 29 12.55 -7.24 0.67
C PRO A 29 13.56 -6.46 -0.17
N SER A 30 14.14 -5.41 0.39
CA SER A 30 15.14 -4.57 -0.26
C SER A 30 16.57 -4.90 0.21
N LEU A 31 17.57 -4.49 -0.57
CA LEU A 31 18.97 -4.53 -0.13
C LEU A 31 19.21 -3.49 0.99
N PRO A 32 19.99 -3.82 2.02
CA PRO A 32 20.37 -2.86 3.05
C PRO A 32 21.37 -1.82 2.51
N GLY A 33 21.44 -0.66 3.15
CA GLY A 33 22.50 0.34 2.93
C GLY A 33 22.33 1.26 1.70
N GLY A 34 21.17 1.22 1.03
CA GLY A 34 20.83 2.20 -0.01
C GLY A 34 20.21 3.49 0.55
N GLU A 35 20.12 4.53 -0.28
CA GLU A 35 19.32 5.71 0.04
C GLU A 35 17.85 5.30 0.28
N CYS A 36 17.30 5.76 1.40
CA CYS A 36 15.92 5.48 1.77
C CYS A 36 15.12 6.78 1.76
N LYS A 37 14.17 6.87 0.83
CA LYS A 37 13.04 7.80 0.95
C LYS A 37 11.89 7.04 1.61
N PRO A 38 11.51 7.35 2.87
CA PRO A 38 10.39 6.69 3.53
C PRO A 38 9.14 6.76 2.64
N ALA A 39 8.42 5.63 2.56
CA ALA A 39 7.14 5.59 1.88
C ALA A 39 6.06 6.15 2.81
N MET A 40 5.26 7.08 2.29
CA MET A 40 4.13 7.67 3.02
C MET A 40 3.06 6.62 3.28
N TYR A 41 2.47 6.62 4.47
CA TYR A 41 1.35 5.74 4.81
C TYR A 41 0.12 6.04 3.95
N LEU A 42 -0.20 7.33 3.75
CA LEU A 42 -1.24 7.78 2.83
C LEU A 42 -0.69 8.79 1.82
N GLN A 43 -0.98 8.55 0.54
CA GLN A 43 -0.74 9.54 -0.51
C GLN A 43 -1.64 10.77 -0.31
N PRO A 44 -1.24 11.99 -0.74
CA PRO A 44 -1.96 13.22 -0.41
C PRO A 44 -3.47 13.20 -0.67
N ALA A 45 -3.90 12.69 -1.84
CA ALA A 45 -5.32 12.60 -2.16
C ALA A 45 -6.08 11.60 -1.27
N ALA A 46 -5.43 10.49 -0.89
CA ALA A 46 -6.00 9.50 0.02
C ALA A 46 -6.05 10.02 1.47
N ALA A 47 -5.04 10.78 1.90
CA ALA A 47 -5.01 11.46 3.19
C ALA A 47 -6.16 12.47 3.31
N ALA A 48 -6.36 13.31 2.29
CA ALA A 48 -7.48 14.26 2.26
C ALA A 48 -8.84 13.55 2.36
N HIS A 49 -9.04 12.48 1.58
CA HIS A 49 -10.26 11.67 1.67
C HIS A 49 -10.43 11.05 3.06
N PHE A 50 -9.36 10.46 3.62
CA PHE A 50 -9.39 9.84 4.95
C PHE A 50 -9.75 10.83 6.05
N SER A 51 -9.14 12.03 6.04
CA SER A 51 -9.48 13.12 6.95
C SER A 51 -10.95 13.49 6.91
N GLN A 52 -11.54 13.52 5.70
CA GLN A 52 -12.94 13.93 5.53
C GLN A 52 -13.93 12.80 5.84
N SER A 53 -13.60 11.55 5.53
CA SER A 53 -14.55 10.44 5.58
C SER A 53 -14.39 9.52 6.78
N ILE A 54 -13.17 9.37 7.32
CA ILE A 54 -12.86 8.38 8.38
C ILE A 54 -12.65 9.06 9.74
N ASN A 55 -11.87 10.16 9.81
CA ASN A 55 -11.64 10.85 11.09
C ASN A 55 -12.95 11.14 11.86
N PRO A 56 -14.03 11.67 11.23
CA PRO A 56 -15.25 12.00 11.95
C PRO A 56 -15.95 10.78 12.55
N ALA A 57 -15.83 9.61 11.90
CA ALA A 57 -16.45 8.37 12.37
C ALA A 57 -15.83 7.87 13.70
N VAL A 58 -14.64 8.35 14.04
CA VAL A 58 -13.93 8.02 15.29
C VAL A 58 -13.79 9.24 16.22
N GLY A 59 -14.56 10.30 15.98
CA GLY A 59 -14.57 11.50 16.83
C GLY A 59 -13.36 12.43 16.65
N ILE A 60 -12.64 12.29 15.54
CA ILE A 60 -11.48 13.12 15.19
C ILE A 60 -11.90 14.16 14.15
N GLY A 61 -11.50 15.41 14.33
CA GLY A 61 -11.71 16.47 13.34
C GLY A 61 -10.86 16.26 12.08
N PRO A 62 -11.31 16.72 10.90
CA PRO A 62 -10.62 16.48 9.63
C PRO A 62 -9.17 17.00 9.60
N ASP A 63 -8.91 18.12 10.27
CA ASP A 63 -7.60 18.78 10.30
C ASP A 63 -6.80 18.51 11.58
N GLN A 64 -7.28 17.62 12.45
CA GLN A 64 -6.60 17.32 13.73
C GLN A 64 -5.36 16.43 13.56
N ILE A 65 -5.27 15.69 12.44
CA ILE A 65 -4.14 14.80 12.14
C ILE A 65 -3.63 15.12 10.74
N ASP A 66 -2.34 15.42 10.63
CA ASP A 66 -1.64 15.50 9.36
C ASP A 66 -1.24 14.11 8.88
N TRP A 67 -2.17 13.43 8.21
CA TRP A 67 -1.93 12.11 7.61
C TRP A 67 -0.91 12.11 6.48
N THR A 68 -0.53 13.28 5.93
CA THR A 68 0.48 13.36 4.87
C THR A 68 1.90 13.26 5.41
N ASN A 69 2.07 13.44 6.72
CA ASN A 69 3.36 13.39 7.41
C ASN A 69 3.51 12.14 8.28
N VAL A 70 2.82 11.06 7.91
CA VAL A 70 2.95 9.74 8.53
C VAL A 70 3.68 8.82 7.56
N ASP A 71 4.88 8.43 7.93
CA ASP A 71 5.72 7.52 7.16
C ASP A 71 5.56 6.07 7.63
N THR A 72 5.94 5.16 6.73
CA THR A 72 6.10 3.73 6.98
C THR A 72 7.57 3.39 7.20
N HIS A 73 7.89 2.15 7.53
CA HIS A 73 9.26 1.64 7.64
C HIS A 73 9.84 1.22 6.28
N ALA A 74 9.05 1.25 5.20
CA ALA A 74 9.51 0.92 3.85
C ALA A 74 10.15 2.11 3.14
N CYS A 75 11.09 1.80 2.24
CA CYS A 75 11.73 2.76 1.35
C CYS A 75 11.10 2.70 -0.04
N THR A 76 10.71 3.85 -0.59
CA THR A 76 10.17 3.95 -1.94
C THR A 76 11.26 3.72 -2.98
N GLY A 77 11.04 2.78 -3.91
CA GLY A 77 11.95 2.54 -5.04
C GLY A 77 13.28 1.89 -4.65
N ALA A 78 13.39 1.32 -3.45
CA ALA A 78 14.61 0.65 -3.01
C ALA A 78 14.94 -0.57 -3.90
N ASN A 79 16.23 -0.86 -4.04
CA ASN A 79 16.69 -2.00 -4.83
C ASN A 79 16.20 -3.32 -4.23
N VAL A 80 15.58 -4.16 -5.06
CA VAL A 80 15.07 -5.47 -4.67
C VAL A 80 16.23 -6.39 -4.23
N LYS A 81 16.06 -7.12 -3.12
CA LYS A 81 17.00 -8.18 -2.70
C LYS A 81 16.80 -9.42 -3.56
N THR A 82 17.52 -9.48 -4.69
CA THR A 82 17.43 -10.56 -5.70
C THR A 82 18.14 -11.87 -5.32
N GLN A 83 19.06 -11.83 -4.33
CA GLN A 83 19.89 -12.98 -3.94
C GLN A 83 19.14 -14.12 -3.23
N ALA A 84 17.83 -13.97 -2.98
CA ALA A 84 17.04 -14.94 -2.20
C ALA A 84 16.29 -15.98 -3.03
N GLY A 85 16.46 -16.02 -4.36
CA GLY A 85 15.74 -16.95 -5.23
C GLY A 85 14.24 -16.64 -5.37
N GLU A 86 13.44 -17.64 -5.77
CA GLU A 86 11.99 -17.51 -5.90
C GLU A 86 11.33 -17.26 -4.54
N ARG A 87 10.42 -16.29 -4.48
CA ARG A 87 9.68 -15.94 -3.26
C ARG A 87 8.18 -16.22 -3.45
N PRO A 88 7.47 -16.67 -2.40
CA PRO A 88 6.02 -16.75 -2.45
C PRO A 88 5.43 -15.36 -2.72
N VAL A 89 4.37 -15.32 -3.53
CA VAL A 89 3.61 -14.09 -3.80
C VAL A 89 2.32 -14.15 -3.02
N VAL A 90 2.10 -13.14 -2.15
CA VAL A 90 0.86 -12.98 -1.41
C VAL A 90 0.05 -11.84 -2.02
N LEU A 91 -1.19 -12.13 -2.42
CA LEU A 91 -2.15 -11.12 -2.86
C LEU A 91 -3.09 -10.80 -1.70
N TYR A 92 -3.01 -9.56 -1.20
CA TYR A 92 -3.93 -9.04 -0.22
C TYR A 92 -5.03 -8.20 -0.88
N SER A 93 -6.27 -8.41 -0.47
CA SER A 93 -7.41 -7.56 -0.81
C SER A 93 -8.04 -7.04 0.48
N PRO A 94 -8.22 -5.72 0.64
CA PRO A 94 -8.91 -5.17 1.79
C PRO A 94 -10.40 -5.50 1.76
N GLY A 95 -11.07 -5.31 2.89
CA GLY A 95 -12.52 -5.37 3.00
C GLY A 95 -13.22 -4.25 2.22
N PHE A 96 -14.54 -4.37 2.05
CA PHE A 96 -15.36 -3.37 1.37
C PHE A 96 -15.18 -1.97 2.00
N ALA A 97 -15.03 -0.94 1.16
CA ALA A 97 -14.81 0.45 1.56
C ALA A 97 -13.55 0.71 2.40
N VAL A 98 -12.66 -0.27 2.55
CA VAL A 98 -11.38 -0.13 3.26
C VAL A 98 -10.26 0.11 2.26
N SER A 99 -9.38 1.05 2.60
CA SER A 99 -8.22 1.40 1.80
C SER A 99 -7.16 0.29 1.81
N ARG A 100 -6.46 0.06 0.69
CA ARG A 100 -5.38 -0.94 0.59
C ARG A 100 -4.24 -0.70 1.60
N GLN A 101 -4.06 0.55 2.04
CA GLN A 101 -3.03 0.96 3.01
C GLN A 101 -3.30 0.47 4.44
N PHE A 102 -4.50 -0.03 4.76
CA PHE A 102 -4.78 -0.53 6.12
C PHE A 102 -4.02 -1.81 6.45
N GLY A 103 -3.57 -2.55 5.43
CA GLY A 103 -2.73 -3.73 5.62
C GLY A 103 -1.24 -3.45 5.79
N THR A 104 -0.79 -2.18 5.79
CA THR A 104 0.64 -1.82 5.77
C THR A 104 1.46 -2.56 6.82
N VAL A 105 1.03 -2.58 8.09
CA VAL A 105 1.76 -3.28 9.17
C VAL A 105 1.92 -4.77 8.83
N LEU A 106 0.89 -5.43 8.32
CA LEU A 106 0.96 -6.84 7.92
C LEU A 106 1.97 -7.05 6.79
N PHE A 107 2.03 -6.13 5.81
CA PHE A 107 2.95 -6.25 4.70
C PHE A 107 4.39 -6.01 5.13
N GLU A 108 4.63 -5.01 5.98
CA GLU A 108 5.95 -4.72 6.54
C GLU A 108 6.48 -5.92 7.32
N GLU A 109 5.67 -6.53 8.18
CA GLU A 109 6.04 -7.74 8.91
C GLU A 109 6.32 -8.92 7.97
N LEU A 110 5.49 -9.12 6.94
CA LEU A 110 5.66 -10.22 5.99
C LEU A 110 6.95 -10.10 5.17
N VAL A 111 7.35 -8.88 4.79
CA VAL A 111 8.55 -8.66 3.97
C VAL A 111 9.82 -8.43 4.81
N SER A 112 9.68 -8.05 6.08
CA SER A 112 10.80 -7.92 7.02
C SER A 112 11.20 -9.27 7.59
N ALA A 113 10.23 -10.15 7.85
CA ALA A 113 10.48 -11.53 8.17
C ALA A 113 11.14 -12.20 6.96
N ASP A 114 12.32 -12.79 7.17
CA ASP A 114 12.79 -13.78 6.22
C ASP A 114 11.72 -14.88 6.24
N MET A 115 10.98 -15.07 5.14
CA MET A 115 10.09 -16.22 4.97
C MET A 115 10.92 -17.51 4.84
N SER A 116 11.94 -17.70 5.69
CA SER A 116 12.41 -19.01 6.07
C SER A 116 11.32 -19.60 6.97
N LEU A 117 10.28 -20.14 6.34
CA LEU A 117 9.53 -21.22 6.97
C LEU A 117 10.57 -22.32 7.19
N SER A 118 11.03 -22.45 8.43
CA SER A 118 11.81 -23.59 8.90
C SER A 118 11.05 -24.85 8.49
N ARG A 119 11.61 -25.57 7.52
CA ARG A 119 11.23 -26.94 7.20
C ARG A 119 11.79 -27.88 8.25
#